data_AF-A0A6P2BQ28-F1
#
_entry.id   AF-A0A6P2BQ28-F1
#
_cell.length_a   1.000
_cell.length_b   1.000
_cell.length_c   1.000
_cell.angle_alpha   90.00
_cell.angle_beta   90.00
_cell.angle_gamma   90.00
#
_symmetry.space_group_name_H-M   'P 1'
#
loop_
_entity.id
_entity.type
_entity.pdbx_description
1 polymer ?
#
loop_
_entity_poly.entity_id
_entity_poly.type
_entity_poly.pdbx_seq_one_letter_code
_entity_poly.pdbx_strand_id
1 'polypeptide(L)'
;MRVNLLSGVVATVFCVLATTLVNGSAGAIFAVVLTIAITTLLLSYLIILPSAWALRRTQPDVVRPFRVPGGRVGLGICTALVFGWVAFGSFVAVFPGMLERLFGIGYDFEDAWGVSRTTFEVFTLGTLAVVVGVAVLGYLWRRPQDR
;
A
#
# COMPACT_ATOMS: atom_id res chain seq x y z
N MET A 1 6.96 23.32 4.44
CA MET A 1 7.70 23.50 3.16
C MET A 1 8.79 22.46 2.92
N ARG A 2 9.61 22.06 3.91
CA ARG A 2 10.69 21.07 3.72
C ARG A 2 10.24 19.67 3.26
N VAL A 3 9.11 19.19 3.80
CA VAL A 3 8.60 17.84 3.49
C VAL A 3 8.08 17.73 2.06
N ASN A 4 7.40 18.76 1.54
CA ASN A 4 6.88 18.78 0.18
C ASN A 4 7.99 18.72 -0.88
N LEU A 5 9.12 19.41 -0.63
CA LEU A 5 10.25 19.37 -1.56
C LEU A 5 10.87 17.97 -1.60
N LEU A 6 11.01 17.33 -0.44
CA LEU A 6 11.55 15.99 -0.33
C LEU A 6 10.63 14.95 -0.99
N SER A 7 9.31 15.04 -0.79
CA SER A 7 8.33 14.23 -1.51
C SER A 7 8.38 14.44 -3.02
N GLY A 8 8.61 15.68 -3.47
CA GLY A 8 8.81 16.01 -4.89
C GLY A 8 10.03 15.32 -5.49
N VAL A 9 11.18 15.41 -4.81
CA VAL A 9 12.42 14.73 -5.24
C VAL A 9 12.23 13.22 -5.31
N VAL A 10 11.62 12.62 -4.27
CA VAL A 10 11.34 11.17 -4.25
C VAL A 10 10.43 10.77 -5.40
N ALA A 11 9.37 11.54 -5.67
CA ALA A 11 8.46 11.28 -6.78
C ALA A 11 9.15 11.37 -8.14
N THR A 12 10.03 12.37 -8.35
CA THR A 12 10.80 12.49 -9.60
C THR A 12 11.76 11.32 -9.79
N VAL A 13 12.52 10.95 -8.75
CA VAL A 13 13.43 9.80 -8.80
C VAL A 13 12.66 8.53 -9.13
N PHE A 14 11.52 8.30 -8.46
CA PHE A 14 10.69 7.14 -8.72
C PHE A 14 10.15 7.11 -10.17
N CYS A 15 9.72 8.26 -10.70
CA CYS A 15 9.24 8.37 -12.08
C CYS A 15 10.34 8.07 -13.11
N VAL A 16 11.56 8.58 -12.90
CA VAL A 16 12.72 8.30 -13.76
C VAL A 16 13.08 6.81 -13.70
N LEU A 17 13.12 6.23 -12.51
CA LEU A 17 13.38 4.79 -12.34
C LEU A 17 12.30 3.94 -13.01
N ALA A 18 11.02 4.28 -12.86
CA ALA A 18 9.93 3.59 -13.52
C ALA A 18 10.06 3.64 -15.05
N THR A 19 10.35 4.81 -15.60
CA THR A 19 10.46 4.99 -17.07
C THR A 19 11.69 4.29 -17.66
N THR A 20 12.76 4.11 -16.88
CA THR A 20 14.01 3.49 -17.33
C THR A 20 14.06 1.98 -17.09
N LEU A 21 13.41 1.48 -16.04
CA LEU A 21 13.43 0.07 -15.66
C LEU A 21 12.23 -0.72 -16.21
N VAL A 22 11.09 -0.06 -16.44
CA VAL A 22 9.88 -0.69 -16.97
C VAL A 22 9.86 -0.51 -18.48
N ASN A 23 10.27 -1.56 -19.21
CA ASN A 23 10.15 -1.61 -20.66
C ASN A 23 8.68 -1.81 -21.06
N GLY A 24 7.98 -0.74 -21.41
CA GLY A 24 6.58 -0.76 -21.82
C GLY A 24 6.12 0.58 -22.39
N SER A 25 4.86 0.63 -22.85
CA SER A 25 4.26 1.90 -23.29
C SER A 25 4.11 2.88 -22.11
N ALA A 26 3.99 4.18 -22.38
CA ALA A 26 3.76 5.17 -21.32
C ALA A 26 2.50 4.87 -20.50
N GLY A 27 1.46 4.30 -21.11
CA GLY A 27 0.25 3.85 -20.42
C GLY A 27 0.51 2.67 -19.48
N ALA A 28 1.31 1.69 -19.91
CA ALA A 28 1.71 0.56 -19.09
C ALA A 28 2.54 1.02 -17.87
N ILE A 29 3.52 1.89 -18.09
CA ILE A 29 4.34 2.47 -17.01
C ILE A 29 3.46 3.22 -16.00
N PHE A 30 2.51 4.03 -16.47
CA PHE A 30 1.56 4.73 -15.60
C PHE A 30 0.72 3.74 -14.76
N ALA A 31 0.18 2.69 -15.38
CA ALA A 31 -0.62 1.68 -14.69
C ALA A 31 0.17 0.94 -13.60
N VAL A 32 1.43 0.60 -13.88
CA VAL A 32 2.35 -0.03 -12.92
C VAL A 32 2.64 0.91 -11.75
N VAL A 33 3.03 2.16 -12.02
CA VAL A 33 3.34 3.18 -11.00
C VAL A 33 2.11 3.45 -10.12
N LEU A 34 0.94 3.63 -10.73
CA LEU A 34 -0.32 3.85 -10.01
C LEU A 34 -0.65 2.66 -9.11
N THR A 35 -0.50 1.44 -9.62
CA THR A 35 -0.73 0.22 -8.84
C THR A 35 0.20 0.13 -7.63
N ILE A 36 1.47 0.51 -7.77
CA ILE A 36 2.41 0.52 -6.66
C ILE A 36 2.05 1.58 -5.61
N ALA A 37 1.61 2.77 -6.05
CA ALA A 37 1.13 3.81 -5.14
C ALA A 37 -0.11 3.32 -4.36
N ILE A 38 -1.08 2.70 -5.05
CA ILE A 38 -2.27 2.11 -4.43
C ILE A 38 -1.87 0.97 -3.48
N THR A 39 -0.93 0.11 -3.85
CA THR A 39 -0.46 -0.98 -2.99
C THR A 39 0.15 -0.45 -1.70
N THR A 40 1.00 0.58 -1.80
CA THR A 40 1.64 1.21 -0.64
C THR A 40 0.59 1.83 0.30
N LEU A 41 -0.45 2.44 -0.27
CA LEU A 41 -1.60 2.95 0.48
C LEU A 41 -2.35 1.80 1.18
N LEU A 42 -2.73 0.75 0.45
CA LEU A 42 -3.50 -0.38 0.98
C LEU A 42 -2.75 -1.09 2.11
N LEU A 43 -1.45 -1.36 1.93
CA LEU A 43 -0.62 -1.99 2.96
C LEU A 43 -0.53 -1.13 4.23
N SER A 44 -0.47 0.21 4.10
CA SER A 44 -0.51 1.10 5.26
C SER A 44 -1.86 1.01 5.98
N TYR A 45 -2.96 0.88 5.23
CA TYR A 45 -4.30 0.77 5.78
C TYR A 45 -4.57 -0.56 6.48
N LEU A 46 -3.85 -1.63 6.13
CA LEU A 46 -3.87 -2.89 6.88
C LEU A 46 -3.44 -2.71 8.34
N ILE A 47 -2.61 -1.72 8.64
CA ILE A 47 -2.17 -1.44 10.01
C ILE A 47 -3.06 -0.37 10.66
N ILE A 48 -3.46 0.66 9.91
CA ILE A 48 -4.25 1.79 10.43
C ILE A 48 -5.63 1.34 10.92
N LEU A 49 -6.32 0.50 10.16
CA LEU A 49 -7.69 0.05 10.47
C LEU A 49 -7.78 -0.76 11.78
N PRO A 50 -7.00 -1.84 11.99
CA PRO A 50 -7.03 -2.57 13.26
C PRO A 50 -6.51 -1.71 14.41
N SER A 51 -5.59 -0.78 14.16
CA SER A 51 -5.12 0.17 15.17
C SER A 51 -6.24 1.10 15.65
N ALA A 52 -7.08 1.60 14.74
CA ALA A 52 -8.22 2.44 15.09
C ALA A 52 -9.23 1.69 15.98
N TRP A 53 -9.46 0.40 15.69
CA TRP A 53 -10.29 -0.48 16.51
C TRP A 53 -9.65 -0.77 17.88
N ALA A 54 -8.37 -1.13 17.90
CA ALA A 54 -7.60 -1.41 19.11
C ALA A 54 -7.60 -0.20 20.05
N LEU A 55 -7.38 1.01 19.52
CA LEU A 55 -7.38 2.25 20.30
C LEU A 55 -8.73 2.50 21.00
N ARG A 56 -9.85 2.03 20.44
CA ARG A 56 -11.17 2.14 21.09
C ARG A 56 -11.38 1.12 22.21
N ARG A 57 -10.56 0.07 22.27
CA ARG A 57 -10.56 -0.92 23.36
C ARG A 57 -9.57 -0.54 24.45
N THR A 58 -8.37 -0.11 24.07
CA THR A 58 -7.27 0.19 25.01
C THR A 58 -7.34 1.59 25.61
N GLN A 59 -7.88 2.57 24.88
CA GLN A 59 -7.99 3.98 25.32
C GLN A 59 -9.43 4.48 25.16
N PRO A 60 -10.39 3.93 25.95
CA PRO A 60 -11.79 4.34 25.88
C PRO A 60 -12.04 5.75 26.43
N ASP A 61 -11.27 6.19 27.43
CA ASP A 61 -11.53 7.43 28.17
C ASP A 61 -11.01 8.70 27.48
N VAL A 62 -10.25 8.54 26.39
CA VAL A 62 -9.74 9.67 25.61
C VAL A 62 -10.90 10.37 24.90
N VAL A 63 -11.06 11.68 25.16
CA VAL A 63 -12.08 12.52 24.51
C VAL A 63 -11.78 12.64 23.02
N ARG A 64 -12.74 12.26 22.17
CA ARG A 64 -12.63 12.32 20.71
C ARG A 64 -13.63 13.34 20.16
N PRO A 65 -13.18 14.41 19.48
CA PRO A 65 -14.06 15.41 18.87
C PRO A 65 -15.07 14.81 17.89
N PHE A 66 -14.65 13.75 17.18
CA PHE A 66 -15.51 12.98 16.29
C PHE A 66 -15.73 11.56 16.82
N ARG A 67 -16.99 11.11 16.77
CA ARG A 67 -17.38 9.73 17.08
C ARG A 67 -18.18 9.17 15.91
N VAL A 68 -17.84 7.95 15.52
CA VAL A 68 -18.54 7.23 14.45
C VAL A 68 -19.99 6.96 14.89
N PRO A 69 -20.98 7.30 14.04
CA PRO A 69 -22.38 6.99 14.31
C PRO A 69 -22.57 5.47 14.49
N GLY A 70 -23.42 5.06 15.44
CA GLY A 70 -23.54 3.64 15.82
C GLY A 70 -22.50 3.15 16.84
N GLY A 71 -21.68 4.06 17.40
CA GLY A 71 -20.83 3.77 18.56
C GLY A 71 -19.74 2.74 18.27
N ARG A 72 -19.56 1.78 19.19
CA ARG A 72 -18.58 0.69 19.03
C ARG A 72 -18.99 -0.31 17.95
N VAL A 73 -20.28 -0.64 17.84
CA VAL A 73 -20.77 -1.61 16.85
C VAL A 73 -20.63 -1.05 15.43
N GLY A 74 -21.07 0.19 15.21
CA GLY A 74 -20.94 0.86 13.91
C GLY A 74 -19.47 0.95 13.46
N LEU A 75 -18.57 1.33 14.36
CA LEU A 75 -17.13 1.30 14.07
C LEU A 75 -16.65 -0.11 13.70
N GLY A 76 -17.09 -1.14 14.43
CA GLY A 76 -16.66 -2.53 14.20
C GLY A 76 -17.04 -3.01 12.81
N ILE A 77 -18.28 -2.75 12.41
CA ILE A 77 -18.80 -3.08 11.08
C ILE A 77 -18.01 -2.32 10.01
N CYS A 78 -17.87 -1.00 10.13
CA CYS A 78 -17.11 -0.20 9.17
C CYS A 78 -15.65 -0.65 9.07
N THR A 79 -15.00 -0.91 10.20
CA THR A 79 -13.60 -1.36 10.22
C THR A 79 -13.47 -2.72 9.55
N ALA A 80 -14.34 -3.68 9.89
CA ALA A 80 -14.31 -5.02 9.30
C ALA A 80 -14.56 -4.99 7.79
N LEU A 81 -15.56 -4.22 7.34
CA LEU A 81 -15.89 -4.08 5.92
C LEU A 81 -14.73 -3.48 5.13
N VAL A 82 -14.19 -2.35 5.58
CA VAL A 82 -13.09 -1.67 4.90
C VAL A 82 -11.83 -2.52 4.97
N PHE A 83 -11.54 -3.15 6.12
CA PHE A 83 -10.38 -4.02 6.27
C PHE A 83 -10.46 -5.23 5.34
N GLY A 84 -11.64 -5.84 5.18
CA GLY A 84 -11.87 -6.92 4.22
C GLY A 84 -11.52 -6.50 2.80
N TRP A 85 -12.01 -5.33 2.36
CA TRP A 85 -11.68 -4.82 1.03
C TRP A 85 -10.21 -4.44 0.85
N VAL A 86 -9.60 -3.83 1.87
CA VAL A 86 -8.17 -3.48 1.83
C VAL A 86 -7.30 -4.73 1.81
N ALA A 87 -7.63 -5.76 2.58
CA ALA A 87 -6.92 -7.03 2.57
C ALA A 87 -7.05 -7.73 1.22
N PHE A 88 -8.25 -7.77 0.66
CA PHE A 88 -8.48 -8.32 -0.67
C PHE A 88 -7.71 -7.54 -1.76
N GLY A 89 -7.82 -6.21 -1.78
CA GLY A 89 -7.10 -5.36 -2.73
C GLY A 89 -5.59 -5.48 -2.59
N SER A 90 -5.06 -5.56 -1.36
CA SER A 90 -3.62 -5.76 -1.11
C SER A 90 -3.15 -7.10 -1.67
N PHE A 91 -3.95 -8.17 -1.49
CA PHE A 91 -3.63 -9.48 -2.02
C PHE A 91 -3.56 -9.48 -3.55
N VAL A 92 -4.58 -8.92 -4.22
CA VAL A 92 -4.62 -8.84 -5.69
C VAL A 92 -3.49 -7.96 -6.23
N ALA A 93 -3.17 -6.87 -5.56
CA ALA A 93 -2.12 -5.95 -6.01
C ALA A 93 -0.70 -6.54 -5.86
N VAL A 94 -0.46 -7.35 -4.82
CA VAL A 94 0.83 -8.03 -4.62
C VAL A 94 0.92 -9.30 -5.48
N PHE A 95 -0.20 -9.99 -5.72
CA PHE A 95 -0.26 -11.25 -6.46
C PHE A 95 -1.25 -11.19 -7.65
N PRO A 96 -0.97 -10.35 -8.67
CA PRO A 96 -1.82 -10.25 -9.85
C PRO A 96 -1.94 -11.57 -10.61
N GLY A 97 -3.17 -11.91 -11.00
CA GLY A 97 -3.49 -13.14 -11.73
C GLY A 97 -3.65 -14.40 -10.86
N MET A 98 -3.44 -14.31 -9.53
CA MET A 98 -3.54 -15.48 -8.64
C MET A 98 -4.99 -15.93 -8.46
N LEU A 99 -5.95 -14.99 -8.40
CA LEU A 99 -7.36 -15.32 -8.28
C LEU A 99 -7.88 -15.96 -9.56
N GLU A 100 -7.50 -15.42 -10.72
CA GLU A 100 -7.88 -15.93 -12.03
C GLU A 100 -7.37 -17.36 -12.21
N ARG A 101 -6.12 -17.63 -11.82
CA ARG A 101 -5.58 -19.00 -11.75
C ARG A 101 -6.38 -19.91 -10.82
N LEU A 102 -6.78 -19.40 -9.65
CA LEU A 102 -7.54 -20.17 -8.66
C LEU A 102 -8.96 -20.52 -9.16
N PHE A 103 -9.58 -19.62 -9.94
CA PHE A 103 -10.91 -19.82 -10.52
C PHE A 103 -10.87 -20.47 -11.92
N GLY A 104 -9.69 -20.84 -12.43
CA GLY A 104 -9.53 -21.46 -13.74
C GLY A 104 -9.81 -20.51 -14.92
N ILE A 105 -9.72 -19.20 -14.69
CA ILE A 105 -9.92 -18.16 -15.70
C ILE A 105 -8.57 -17.87 -16.36
N GLY A 106 -8.55 -17.85 -17.70
CA GLY A 106 -7.36 -17.46 -18.44
C GLY A 106 -6.95 -16.02 -18.11
N TYR A 107 -5.70 -15.82 -17.69
CA TYR A 107 -5.16 -14.51 -17.37
C TYR A 107 -3.87 -14.27 -18.15
N ASP A 108 -3.98 -13.46 -19.20
CA ASP A 108 -2.82 -12.97 -19.92
C ASP A 108 -2.27 -11.73 -19.20
N PHE A 109 -1.09 -11.89 -18.61
CA PHE A 109 -0.45 -10.83 -17.84
C PHE A 109 0.05 -9.70 -18.74
N GLU A 110 0.60 -10.05 -19.90
CA GLU A 110 1.25 -9.09 -20.78
C GLU A 110 0.22 -8.24 -21.51
N ASP A 111 -0.92 -8.82 -21.89
CA ASP A 111 -2.07 -8.06 -22.41
C ASP A 111 -2.67 -7.13 -21.34
N ALA A 112 -2.77 -7.58 -20.09
CA ALA A 112 -3.38 -6.79 -19.02
C ALA A 112 -2.51 -5.62 -18.55
N TRP A 113 -1.18 -5.82 -18.50
CA TRP A 113 -0.26 -4.86 -17.89
C TRP A 113 0.67 -4.17 -18.90
N GLY A 114 0.78 -4.69 -20.13
CA GLY A 114 1.70 -4.19 -21.16
C GLY A 114 3.17 -4.35 -20.80
N VAL A 115 3.48 -5.21 -19.81
CA VAL A 115 4.84 -5.50 -19.31
C VAL A 115 4.93 -6.97 -18.91
N SER A 116 6.15 -7.52 -18.91
CA SER A 116 6.37 -8.88 -18.43
C SER A 116 6.06 -9.00 -16.93
N ARG A 117 5.56 -10.18 -16.52
CA ARG A 117 5.29 -10.51 -15.11
C ARG A 117 6.51 -10.31 -14.23
N THR A 118 7.69 -10.71 -14.70
CA THR A 118 8.94 -10.57 -13.93
C THR A 118 9.31 -9.11 -13.72
N THR A 119 9.15 -8.26 -14.74
CA THR A 119 9.37 -6.80 -14.60
C THR A 119 8.45 -6.21 -13.54
N PHE A 120 7.16 -6.56 -13.58
CA PHE A 120 6.19 -6.11 -12.59
C PHE A 120 6.54 -6.58 -11.17
N GLU A 121 6.82 -7.87 -11.00
CA GLU A 121 7.10 -8.47 -9.68
C GLU A 121 8.38 -7.89 -9.07
N VAL A 122 9.46 -7.75 -9.86
CA VAL A 122 10.72 -7.14 -9.41
C VAL A 122 10.51 -5.69 -9.00
N PHE A 123 9.79 -4.90 -9.80
CA PHE A 123 9.59 -3.49 -9.51
C PHE A 123 8.67 -3.28 -8.28
N THR A 124 7.60 -4.08 -8.17
CA THR A 124 6.67 -4.03 -7.03
C THR A 124 7.34 -4.48 -5.74
N LEU A 125 7.94 -5.68 -5.72
CA LEU A 125 8.60 -6.21 -4.53
C LEU A 125 9.84 -5.38 -4.16
N GLY A 126 10.59 -4.90 -5.15
CA GLY A 126 11.72 -4.00 -4.94
C GLY A 126 11.29 -2.68 -4.29
N THR A 127 10.21 -2.07 -4.77
CA THR A 127 9.67 -0.84 -4.15
C THR A 127 9.21 -1.10 -2.72
N LEU A 128 8.47 -2.19 -2.48
CA LEU A 128 8.02 -2.55 -1.13
C LEU A 128 9.21 -2.79 -0.19
N ALA A 129 10.26 -3.47 -0.65
CA ALA A 129 11.47 -3.70 0.13
C ALA A 129 12.17 -2.39 0.50
N VAL A 130 12.26 -1.43 -0.42
CA VAL A 130 12.81 -0.09 -0.16
C VAL A 130 11.97 0.65 0.89
N VAL A 131 10.64 0.66 0.73
CA VAL A 131 9.74 1.32 1.69
C VAL A 131 9.87 0.74 3.09
N VAL A 132 9.88 -0.60 3.20
CA VAL A 132 10.07 -1.30 4.47
C VAL A 132 11.46 -0.99 5.05
N GLY A 133 12.51 -0.99 4.22
CA GLY A 133 13.86 -0.66 4.63
C GLY A 133 13.95 0.76 5.22
N VAL A 134 13.37 1.75 4.55
CA VAL A 134 13.31 3.14 5.04
C VAL A 134 12.54 3.22 6.37
N ALA A 135 11.40 2.52 6.47
CA ALA A 135 10.61 2.49 7.70
C ALA A 135 11.38 1.88 8.89
N VAL A 136 12.06 0.74 8.66
CA VAL A 136 12.88 0.07 9.68
C VAL A 136 14.08 0.92 10.08
N LEU A 137 14.81 1.49 9.12
CA LEU A 137 15.94 2.37 9.40
C LEU A 137 15.52 3.59 10.21
N GLY A 138 14.41 4.23 9.85
CA GLY A 138 13.87 5.35 10.61
C GLY A 138 13.48 4.97 12.04
N TYR A 139 12.88 3.79 12.21
CA TYR A 139 12.53 3.27 13.53
C TYR A 139 13.75 2.93 14.39
N LEU A 140 14.77 2.30 13.81
CA LEU A 140 16.02 1.95 14.50
C LEU A 140 16.84 3.18 14.87
N TRP A 141 16.89 4.21 14.03
CA TRP A 141 17.57 5.47 14.35
C TRP A 141 16.87 6.20 15.51
N ARG A 142 15.54 6.13 15.60
CA ARG A 142 14.82 6.80 16.69
C ARG A 142 14.97 6.10 18.06
N ARG A 143 15.03 4.76 18.09
CA ARG A 143 15.15 3.96 19.33
C ARG A 143 16.26 4.41 20.31
N PRO A 144 17.48 4.78 19.90
CA PRO A 144 18.52 5.23 20.83
C PRO A 144 18.31 6.65 21.38
N GLN A 145 17.39 7.45 20.82
CA GLN A 145 17.15 8.83 21.26
C GLN A 145 16.09 8.93 22.38
N ASP A 146 15.25 7.90 22.52
CA ASP A 146 14.16 7.83 23.52
C ASP A 146 14.58 7.09 24.83
N ARG A 147 15.88 6.80 25.01
CA ARG A 147 16.48 6.28 26.26
C ARG A 147 17.31 7.37 26.94
#